data_AF-A0A286H1U4-F1
#
_entry.id   AF-A0A286H1U4-F1
#
_cell.length_a   1.000
_cell.length_b   1.000
_cell.length_c   1.000
_cell.angle_alpha   90.00
_cell.angle_beta   90.00
_cell.angle_gamma   90.00
#
_symmetry.space_group_name_H-M   'P 1'
#
loop_
_entity.id
_entity.type
_entity.pdbx_description
1 polymer ?
#
loop_
_entity_poly.entity_id
_entity_poly.type
_entity_poly.pdbx_seq_one_letter_code
_entity_poly.pdbx_strand_id
1 'polypeptide(L)'
;MRGLPVHNAALRVEALGFRPWDLEAAGFGQALLGVVVTPWCMNVVLLPAEASGWADLEEGAKHDLDLPCGRVTFTAGRLEGVGPLLTCSLFSPMQDFADHDGAMITARFALGDLLTPPPAEAPAPEPRRRRTEGPAPMGGPDLSRRAALGMSRTPRGRTPR
;
A
#
# COMPACT_ATOMS: atom_id res chain seq x y z
N MET A 1 4.60 -4.30 26.10
CA MET A 1 4.21 -3.12 25.29
C MET A 1 4.07 -1.84 26.11
N ARG A 2 3.31 -1.78 27.21
CA ARG A 2 3.39 -0.65 28.16
C ARG A 2 4.85 -0.34 28.53
N GLY A 3 5.20 0.95 28.56
CA GLY A 3 6.55 1.43 28.85
C GLY A 3 7.51 1.51 27.65
N LEU A 4 7.11 1.06 26.45
CA LEU A 4 7.91 1.20 25.23
C LEU A 4 7.56 2.51 24.49
N PRO A 5 8.49 3.13 23.73
CA PRO A 5 8.21 4.38 22.99
C PRO A 5 7.03 4.31 22.02
N VAL A 6 6.73 3.11 21.48
CA VAL A 6 5.61 2.87 20.55
C VAL A 6 4.22 2.88 21.21
N HIS A 7 4.13 2.93 22.55
CA HIS A 7 2.87 2.80 23.27
C HIS A 7 2.17 4.16 23.47
N ASN A 8 1.12 4.41 22.69
CA ASN A 8 0.20 5.53 22.88
C ASN A 8 -0.82 5.23 23.99
N ALA A 9 -0.74 5.94 25.12
CA ALA A 9 -1.60 5.72 26.28
C ALA A 9 -3.04 6.26 26.15
N ALA A 10 -3.35 7.05 25.11
CA ALA A 10 -4.71 7.51 24.82
C ALA A 10 -5.59 6.41 24.17
N LEU A 11 -4.97 5.32 23.71
CA LEU A 11 -5.63 4.22 23.01
C LEU A 11 -5.89 3.02 23.93
N ARG A 12 -6.88 2.22 23.56
CA ARG A 12 -7.20 0.90 24.14
C ARG A 12 -7.07 -0.19 23.07
N VAL A 13 -7.11 -1.46 23.48
CA VAL A 13 -7.27 -2.56 22.53
C VAL A 13 -8.75 -2.67 22.17
N GLU A 14 -9.10 -2.62 20.88
CA GLU A 14 -10.48 -2.71 20.41
C GLU A 14 -10.56 -3.42 19.06
N ALA A 15 -11.59 -4.25 18.88
CA ALA A 15 -11.86 -5.03 17.68
C ALA A 15 -13.08 -4.48 16.93
N LEU A 16 -12.98 -4.38 15.61
CA LEU A 16 -13.96 -3.69 14.76
C LEU A 16 -14.30 -4.50 13.50
N GLY A 17 -15.59 -4.50 13.15
CA GLY A 17 -16.04 -4.82 11.79
C GLY A 17 -15.88 -6.27 11.33
N PHE A 18 -15.58 -7.19 12.26
CA PHE A 18 -15.45 -8.62 12.01
C PHE A 18 -16.69 -9.19 11.32
N ARG A 19 -16.50 -9.72 10.10
CA ARG A 19 -17.58 -10.19 9.22
C ARG A 19 -17.14 -11.41 8.39
N PRO A 20 -18.09 -12.25 7.90
CA PRO A 20 -17.80 -13.43 7.09
C PRO A 20 -16.89 -13.12 5.89
N TRP A 21 -15.71 -13.75 5.93
CA TRP A 21 -14.58 -13.73 5.03
C TRP A 21 -14.52 -14.91 4.02
N ASP A 22 -14.78 -14.80 2.72
CA ASP A 22 -14.53 -15.95 1.82
C ASP A 22 -13.07 -15.97 1.35
N LEU A 23 -12.36 -17.04 1.68
CA LEU A 23 -10.99 -17.34 1.26
C LEU A 23 -10.85 -18.79 0.74
N GLU A 24 -11.93 -19.41 0.23
CA GLU A 24 -11.86 -20.76 -0.34
C GLU A 24 -10.86 -20.84 -1.51
N ALA A 25 -10.84 -19.82 -2.37
CA ALA A 25 -9.87 -19.68 -3.47
C ALA A 25 -8.40 -19.57 -3.03
N ALA A 26 -8.14 -19.23 -1.76
CA ALA A 26 -6.80 -19.17 -1.15
C ALA A 26 -6.48 -20.40 -0.28
N GLY A 27 -7.35 -21.41 -0.24
CA GLY A 27 -7.19 -22.61 0.58
C GLY A 27 -7.55 -22.44 2.07
N PHE A 28 -8.05 -21.27 2.48
CA PHE A 28 -8.40 -20.98 3.88
C PHE A 28 -9.87 -21.18 4.21
N GLY A 29 -10.75 -21.30 3.21
CA GLY A 29 -12.19 -21.49 3.41
C GLY A 29 -12.86 -20.25 4.03
N GLN A 30 -13.82 -20.47 4.93
CA GLN A 30 -14.55 -19.38 5.58
C GLN A 30 -13.77 -18.80 6.78
N ALA A 31 -13.70 -17.48 6.83
CA ALA A 31 -12.94 -16.67 7.77
C ALA A 31 -13.80 -15.57 8.41
N LEU A 32 -13.21 -14.80 9.31
CA LEU A 32 -13.75 -13.52 9.79
C LEU A 32 -12.71 -12.41 9.57
N LEU A 33 -13.05 -11.44 8.71
CA LEU A 33 -12.21 -10.27 8.41
C LEU A 33 -12.65 -9.07 9.24
N GLY A 34 -11.72 -8.44 9.95
CA GLY A 34 -11.94 -7.22 10.71
C GLY A 34 -10.65 -6.41 10.91
N VAL A 35 -10.72 -5.39 11.77
CA VAL A 35 -9.56 -4.57 12.18
C VAL A 35 -9.42 -4.62 13.70
N VAL A 36 -8.18 -4.71 14.18
CA VAL A 36 -7.85 -4.57 15.60
C VAL A 36 -6.97 -3.33 15.78
N VAL A 37 -7.45 -2.40 16.60
CA VAL A 37 -6.70 -1.24 17.10
C VAL A 37 -6.02 -1.63 18.40
N THR A 38 -4.75 -1.25 18.56
CA THR A 38 -4.00 -1.41 19.82
C THR A 38 -3.24 -0.12 20.14
N PRO A 39 -2.72 0.04 21.37
CA PRO A 39 -1.83 1.14 21.74
C PRO A 39 -0.51 1.25 20.96
N TRP A 40 -0.16 0.32 20.06
CA TRP A 40 1.13 0.33 19.35
C TRP A 40 1.03 0.09 17.83
N CYS A 41 0.03 -0.66 17.36
CA CYS A 41 -0.29 -0.83 15.93
C CYS A 41 -1.80 -0.96 15.67
N MET A 42 -2.20 -0.69 14.42
CA MET A 42 -3.52 -1.04 13.89
C MET A 42 -3.33 -2.09 12.78
N ASN A 43 -3.99 -3.24 12.91
CA ASN A 43 -3.86 -4.37 11.99
C ASN A 43 -5.21 -4.75 11.39
N VAL A 44 -5.24 -5.06 10.09
CA VAL A 44 -6.24 -5.99 9.54
C VAL A 44 -6.00 -7.35 10.16
N VAL A 45 -7.08 -8.03 10.57
CA VAL A 45 -7.03 -9.37 11.14
C VAL A 45 -8.03 -10.26 10.42
N LEU A 46 -7.56 -11.44 10.06
CA LEU A 46 -8.31 -12.56 9.53
C LEU A 46 -8.21 -13.72 10.53
N LEU A 47 -9.35 -14.24 10.97
CA LEU A 47 -9.48 -15.42 11.84
C LEU A 47 -10.18 -16.54 11.06
N PRO A 48 -9.96 -17.84 11.37
CA PRO A 48 -10.82 -18.89 10.85
C PRO A 48 -12.25 -18.72 11.42
N ALA A 49 -13.27 -19.06 10.64
CA ALA A 49 -14.65 -19.05 11.14
C ALA A 49 -14.93 -20.19 12.15
N GLU A 50 -14.18 -21.29 12.05
CA GLU A 50 -14.26 -22.46 12.93
C GLU A 50 -13.02 -22.57 13.83
N ALA A 51 -13.19 -22.96 15.09
CA ALA A 51 -12.10 -22.97 16.09
C ALA A 51 -10.97 -23.98 15.80
N SER A 52 -11.21 -24.97 14.94
CA SER A 52 -10.20 -25.92 14.44
C SER A 52 -9.59 -25.52 13.09
N GLY A 53 -10.03 -24.42 12.49
CA GLY A 53 -9.54 -23.93 11.22
C GLY A 53 -8.07 -23.51 11.29
N TRP A 54 -7.34 -23.74 10.19
CA TRP A 54 -5.94 -23.33 10.01
C TRP A 54 -4.98 -23.89 11.08
N ALA A 55 -5.24 -25.10 11.59
CA ALA A 55 -4.39 -25.76 12.58
C ALA A 55 -2.91 -25.78 12.15
N ASP A 56 -2.67 -26.20 10.90
CA ASP A 56 -1.35 -26.34 10.25
C ASP A 56 -0.73 -25.00 9.79
N LEU A 57 -1.27 -23.85 10.20
CA LEU A 57 -0.72 -22.54 9.83
C LEU A 57 0.63 -22.30 10.50
N GLU A 58 1.68 -22.23 9.68
CA GLU A 58 3.06 -21.92 10.09
C GLU A 58 3.20 -20.42 10.45
N GLU A 59 3.69 -20.14 11.66
CA GLU A 59 3.83 -18.76 12.14
C GLU A 59 4.98 -18.02 11.43
N GLY A 60 4.72 -16.78 11.00
CA GLY A 60 5.64 -15.99 10.18
C GLY A 60 5.53 -16.26 8.68
N ALA A 61 4.76 -17.27 8.24
CA ALA A 61 4.47 -17.50 6.82
C ALA A 61 3.72 -16.29 6.21
N LYS A 62 3.92 -16.07 4.90
CA LYS A 62 3.29 -14.96 4.17
C LYS A 62 2.31 -15.48 3.14
N HIS A 63 1.13 -14.88 3.12
CA HIS A 63 0.02 -15.26 2.24
C HIS A 63 -0.49 -14.02 1.53
N ASP A 64 -0.30 -13.98 0.21
CA ASP A 64 -0.89 -12.97 -0.66
C ASP A 64 -2.36 -13.32 -0.89
N LEU A 65 -3.28 -12.47 -0.41
CA LEU A 65 -4.71 -12.62 -0.59
C LEU A 65 -5.25 -11.53 -1.52
N ASP A 66 -6.07 -11.91 -2.49
CA ASP A 66 -6.73 -10.96 -3.38
C ASP A 66 -8.01 -10.43 -2.70
N LEU A 67 -7.99 -9.16 -2.31
CA LEU A 67 -9.12 -8.41 -1.78
C LEU A 67 -9.69 -7.47 -2.86
N PRO A 68 -10.88 -6.85 -2.68
CA PRO A 68 -11.42 -5.90 -3.65
C PRO A 68 -10.46 -4.76 -3.99
N CYS A 69 -9.73 -4.22 -3.00
CA CYS A 69 -8.72 -3.19 -3.21
C CYS A 69 -7.51 -3.64 -4.05
N GLY A 70 -7.34 -4.94 -4.29
CA GLY A 70 -6.16 -5.57 -4.88
C GLY A 70 -5.52 -6.59 -3.94
N ARG A 71 -4.32 -7.05 -4.33
CA ARG A 71 -3.55 -8.05 -3.58
C ARG A 71 -2.91 -7.47 -2.31
N VAL A 72 -3.12 -8.14 -1.18
CA VAL A 72 -2.60 -7.75 0.13
C VAL A 72 -1.87 -8.93 0.77
N THR A 73 -0.61 -8.73 1.17
CA THR A 73 0.19 -9.75 1.88
C THR A 73 -0.16 -9.76 3.37
N PHE A 74 -0.72 -10.87 3.84
CA PHE A 74 -0.88 -11.15 5.26
C PHE A 74 0.30 -11.98 5.80
N THR A 75 0.64 -11.77 7.07
CA THR A 75 1.60 -12.58 7.81
C THR A 75 0.84 -13.43 8.84
N ALA A 76 1.12 -14.72 8.84
CA ALA A 76 0.58 -15.70 9.76
C ALA A 76 1.19 -15.56 11.17
N GLY A 77 0.40 -15.87 12.19
CA GLY A 77 0.84 -15.97 13.58
C GLY A 77 -0.20 -16.68 14.43
N ARG A 78 0.06 -16.76 15.73
CA ARG A 78 -0.85 -17.36 16.71
C ARG A 78 -1.04 -16.43 17.91
N LEU A 79 -2.27 -16.33 18.38
CA LEU A 79 -2.64 -15.52 19.55
C LEU A 79 -3.19 -16.44 20.64
N GLU A 80 -2.58 -16.38 21.82
CA GLU A 80 -2.99 -17.19 22.97
C GLU A 80 -4.48 -16.93 23.31
N GLY A 81 -5.25 -18.01 23.51
CA GLY A 81 -6.69 -17.94 23.74
C GLY A 81 -7.57 -17.67 22.52
N VAL A 82 -6.99 -17.35 21.35
CA VAL A 82 -7.73 -17.10 20.09
C VAL A 82 -7.39 -18.13 19.00
N GLY A 83 -6.15 -18.59 18.92
CA GLY A 83 -5.70 -19.56 17.92
C GLY A 83 -4.90 -18.95 16.76
N PRO A 84 -4.87 -19.60 15.58
CA PRO A 84 -4.16 -19.10 14.40
C PRO A 84 -4.86 -17.87 13.81
N LEU A 85 -4.08 -16.93 13.27
CA LEU A 85 -4.59 -15.74 12.61
C LEU A 85 -3.65 -15.26 11.48
N LEU A 86 -4.24 -14.55 10.53
CA LEU A 86 -3.55 -13.84 9.46
C LEU A 86 -3.65 -12.33 9.73
N THR A 87 -2.54 -11.61 9.64
CA THR A 87 -2.47 -10.18 9.99
C THR A 87 -1.79 -9.32 8.93
N CYS A 88 -2.28 -8.11 8.71
CA CYS A 88 -1.62 -7.10 7.88
C CYS A 88 -1.63 -5.75 8.61
N SER A 89 -0.46 -5.16 8.85
CA SER A 89 -0.34 -3.89 9.58
C SER A 89 -0.75 -2.71 8.69
N LEU A 90 -1.72 -1.92 9.15
CA LEU A 90 -2.17 -0.68 8.51
C LEU A 90 -1.36 0.52 9.02
N PHE A 91 -1.23 0.63 10.35
CA PHE A 91 -0.53 1.74 11.00
C PHE A 91 0.42 1.23 12.07
N SER A 92 1.67 1.69 11.98
CA SER A 92 2.72 1.55 12.99
C SER A 92 3.73 2.67 12.73
N PRO A 93 3.96 3.61 13.66
CA PRO A 93 3.45 3.66 15.04
C PRO A 93 2.00 4.17 15.14
N MET A 94 1.41 4.07 16.34
CA MET A 94 0.08 4.64 16.66
C MET A 94 0.16 6.00 17.37
N GLN A 95 1.29 6.71 17.26
CA GLN A 95 1.57 7.95 17.98
C GLN A 95 0.82 9.17 17.40
N ASP A 96 0.47 9.13 16.12
CA ASP A 96 -0.23 10.22 15.41
C ASP A 96 -1.73 10.32 15.77
N PHE A 97 -2.27 9.34 16.49
CA PHE A 97 -3.66 9.34 16.97
C PHE A 97 -3.77 10.07 18.32
N ALA A 98 -4.35 11.26 18.32
CA ALA A 98 -4.56 12.05 19.55
C ALA A 98 -5.48 11.37 20.58
N ASP A 99 -6.48 10.62 20.10
CA ASP A 99 -7.43 9.89 20.91
C ASP A 99 -7.88 8.58 20.22
N HIS A 100 -8.58 7.74 20.97
CA HIS A 100 -9.04 6.44 20.49
C HIS A 100 -10.20 6.52 19.50
N ASP A 101 -11.09 7.51 19.60
CA ASP A 101 -12.25 7.57 18.72
C ASP A 101 -11.84 7.98 17.30
N GLY A 102 -10.81 8.85 17.17
CA GLY A 102 -10.08 9.08 15.92
C GLY A 102 -9.44 7.82 15.35
N ALA A 103 -8.77 7.01 16.18
CA ALA A 103 -8.21 5.72 15.74
C ALA A 103 -9.30 4.75 15.25
N MET A 104 -10.47 4.71 15.90
CA MET A 104 -11.61 3.89 15.45
C MET A 104 -12.29 4.45 14.20
N ILE A 105 -12.25 5.77 13.96
CA ILE A 105 -12.69 6.37 12.69
C ILE A 105 -11.78 5.90 11.55
N THR A 106 -10.46 6.01 11.70
CA THR A 106 -9.50 5.54 10.69
C THR A 106 -9.59 4.02 10.47
N ALA A 107 -9.80 3.23 11.53
CA ALA A 107 -10.01 1.79 11.40
C ALA A 107 -11.28 1.43 10.58
N ARG A 108 -12.36 2.24 10.69
CA ARG A 108 -13.57 2.08 9.87
C ARG A 108 -13.31 2.42 8.39
N PHE A 109 -12.59 3.51 8.12
CA PHE A 109 -12.24 3.89 6.75
C PHE A 109 -11.31 2.86 6.09
N ALA A 110 -10.20 2.49 6.75
CA ALA A 110 -9.26 1.51 6.21
C ALA A 110 -9.91 0.14 5.93
N LEU A 111 -10.86 -0.31 6.76
CA LEU A 111 -11.65 -1.50 6.47
C LEU A 111 -12.53 -1.30 5.23
N GLY A 112 -13.19 -0.15 5.09
CA GLY A 112 -13.98 0.19 3.89
C GLY A 112 -13.16 0.23 2.61
N ASP A 113 -11.96 0.80 2.67
CA ASP A 113 -11.04 0.94 1.53
C ASP A 113 -10.55 -0.43 1.03
N LEU A 114 -10.13 -1.33 1.94
CA LEU A 114 -9.75 -2.71 1.62
C LEU A 114 -10.85 -3.49 0.86
N LEU A 115 -12.10 -3.12 1.12
CA LEU A 115 -13.31 -3.77 0.63
C LEU A 115 -13.92 -3.08 -0.60
N THR A 116 -13.27 -2.03 -1.10
CA THR A 116 -13.70 -1.24 -2.25
C THR A 116 -12.69 -1.39 -3.39
N PRO A 117 -13.12 -1.74 -4.62
CA PRO A 117 -12.21 -1.77 -5.75
C PRO A 117 -11.55 -0.41 -6.01
N PRO A 118 -10.26 -0.38 -6.41
CA PRO A 118 -9.62 0.88 -6.78
C PRO A 118 -10.38 1.54 -7.93
N PRO A 119 -10.49 2.88 -7.97
CA PRO A 119 -11.12 3.58 -9.09
C PRO A 119 -10.48 3.14 -10.41
N ALA A 120 -11.31 2.79 -11.40
CA ALA A 120 -10.82 2.42 -12.73
C ALA A 120 -9.99 3.59 -13.30
N GLU A 121 -8.71 3.33 -13.58
CA GLU A 121 -7.79 4.36 -14.07
C GLU A 121 -8.32 4.91 -15.39
N ALA A 122 -8.71 6.19 -15.39
CA ALA A 122 -9.25 6.84 -16.58
C ALA A 122 -8.18 6.79 -17.69
N PRO A 123 -8.54 6.39 -18.93
CA PRO A 123 -7.56 6.17 -19.98
C PRO A 123 -6.73 7.44 -20.19
N ALA A 124 -5.42 7.32 -19.99
CA ALA A 124 -4.50 8.44 -20.00
C ALA A 124 -4.69 9.27 -21.29
N PRO A 125 -4.85 10.60 -21.19
CA PRO A 125 -5.22 11.41 -22.34
C PRO A 125 -4.14 11.29 -23.42
N GLU A 126 -4.53 10.80 -24.59
CA GLU A 126 -3.58 10.54 -25.69
C GLU A 126 -2.71 11.77 -25.94
N PRO A 127 -1.39 11.61 -26.15
CA PRO A 127 -0.48 12.73 -26.34
C PRO A 127 -0.83 13.47 -27.63
N ARG A 128 -1.67 14.50 -27.49
CA ARG A 128 -2.27 15.30 -28.56
C ARG A 128 -1.20 15.80 -29.52
N ARG A 129 -1.01 15.07 -30.63
CA ARG A 129 0.12 15.26 -31.54
C ARG A 129 0.18 16.72 -31.97
N ARG A 130 1.24 17.41 -31.54
CA ARG A 130 1.41 18.86 -31.77
C ARG A 130 1.47 19.10 -33.27
N ARG A 131 0.38 19.64 -33.82
CA ARG A 131 0.25 19.90 -35.27
C ARG A 131 1.33 20.90 -35.68
N THR A 132 2.29 20.45 -36.46
CA THR A 132 3.34 21.32 -37.03
C THR A 132 2.74 22.10 -38.19
N GLU A 133 2.17 23.26 -37.90
CA GLU A 133 1.90 24.27 -38.93
C GLU A 133 3.21 24.88 -39.45
N GLY A 134 3.24 25.16 -40.75
CA GLY A 134 4.45 25.50 -41.49
C GLY A 134 4.90 26.97 -41.35
N PRO A 135 6.14 27.30 -41.73
CA PRO A 135 6.73 28.61 -41.50
C PRO A 135 6.59 29.61 -42.67
N ALA A 136 6.23 30.85 -42.37
CA ALA A 136 6.48 32.05 -43.19
C ALA A 136 6.14 33.35 -42.40
N PRO A 137 6.70 34.54 -42.72
CA PRO A 137 7.99 34.82 -43.37
C PRO A 137 8.84 35.91 -42.66
N MET A 138 10.14 35.90 -43.01
CA MET A 138 11.14 37.00 -43.05
C MET A 138 10.87 38.39 -42.43
N GLY A 139 11.82 38.84 -41.60
CA GLY A 139 12.12 40.25 -41.32
C GLY A 139 13.46 40.42 -40.57
N GLY A 140 14.45 41.08 -41.17
CA GLY A 140 15.75 41.42 -40.56
C GLY A 140 16.15 42.87 -40.92
N PRO A 141 17.43 43.31 -40.80
CA PRO A 141 18.67 42.61 -40.39
C PRO A 141 19.27 43.29 -39.10
N ASP A 142 20.56 43.32 -38.72
CA ASP A 142 21.86 42.85 -39.25
C ASP A 142 22.96 42.77 -38.13
N LEU A 143 24.19 42.45 -38.53
CA LEU A 143 25.52 42.77 -37.96
C LEU A 143 26.13 41.98 -36.78
N SER A 144 27.22 41.30 -37.14
CA SER A 144 28.54 41.33 -36.46
C SER A 144 28.84 40.44 -35.24
N ARG A 145 29.25 39.19 -35.56
CA ARG A 145 30.63 38.69 -35.36
C ARG A 145 31.41 39.16 -34.11
N ARG A 146 31.44 38.33 -33.04
CA ARG A 146 32.71 37.92 -32.36
C ARG A 146 32.52 36.84 -31.29
N ALA A 147 33.42 35.84 -31.31
CA ALA A 147 33.95 35.08 -30.16
C ALA A 147 32.99 34.27 -29.24
N ALA A 148 33.43 33.21 -28.55
CA ALA A 148 34.55 32.28 -28.78
C ALA A 148 34.44 31.05 -27.86
N LEU A 149 35.00 29.91 -28.31
CA LEU A 149 35.54 28.77 -27.51
C LEU A 149 34.58 27.97 -26.59
N GLY A 150 34.73 26.63 -26.62
CA GLY A 150 33.94 25.71 -25.80
C GLY A 150 34.03 24.24 -26.23
N MET A 151 35.23 23.75 -26.58
CA MET A 151 35.43 22.41 -27.14
C MET A 151 35.60 21.33 -26.08
N SER A 152 34.74 20.29 -26.09
CA SER A 152 35.08 18.97 -25.57
C SER A 152 34.27 17.86 -26.26
N ARG A 153 34.95 17.01 -27.05
CA ARG A 153 34.38 15.80 -27.66
C ARG A 153 35.27 14.61 -27.29
N THR A 154 34.84 13.80 -26.34
CA THR A 154 35.54 12.57 -25.95
C THR A 154 35.20 11.44 -26.93
N PRO A 155 36.17 10.74 -27.54
CA PRO A 155 35.90 9.64 -28.46
C PRO A 155 35.48 8.37 -27.70
N ARG A 156 34.43 7.67 -28.18
CA ARG A 156 34.17 6.29 -27.77
C ARG A 156 35.12 5.35 -28.52
N GLY A 157 35.81 4.49 -27.79
CA GLY A 157 36.63 3.42 -28.39
C GLY A 157 35.77 2.37 -29.11
N ARG A 158 36.33 1.74 -30.14
CA ARG A 158 35.74 0.58 -30.82
C ARG A 158 36.86 -0.33 -31.32
N THR A 159 37.04 -1.48 -30.70
CA THR A 159 37.83 -2.59 -31.23
C THR A 159 37.15 -3.18 -32.47
N PRO A 160 37.93 -3.82 -33.36
CA PRO A 160 37.67 -5.25 -33.57
C PRO A 160 38.91 -6.10 -33.85
N ARG A 161 38.84 -7.36 -33.39
CA ARG A 161 39.64 -8.54 -33.78
C ARG A 161 41.16 -8.42 -33.60
#